data_AF-A0A3B7A622-F1
#
_entry.id   AF-A0A3B7A622-F1
#
_cell.length_a   1.000
_cell.length_b   1.000
_cell.length_c   1.000
_cell.angle_alpha   90.00
_cell.angle_beta   90.00
_cell.angle_gamma   90.00
#
_symmetry.space_group_name_H-M   'P 1'
#
loop_
_entity.id
_entity.type
_entity.pdbx_description
1 polymer ?
#
loop_
_entity_poly.entity_id
_entity_poly.type
_entity_poly.pdbx_seq_one_letter_code
_entity_poly.pdbx_strand_id
1 'polypeptide(L)'
;MIDGKSHAEVAAIFKRVKTFISYDTYTAYSSFAVLCGAASVVIPDHGVDKYAWYPDPADRYGVAYGFEDIEWALETAPRVLDRMLVKEADSLKNVSLFAEDVLQYFENSSSLDM
;
A
#
# COMPACT_ATOMS: atom_id res chain seq x y z
N MET A 1 -8.48 -9.01 15.20
CA MET A 1 -8.66 -7.57 15.00
C MET A 1 -7.44 -6.86 15.58
N ILE A 2 -6.79 -5.98 14.81
CA ILE A 2 -5.52 -5.32 15.18
C ILE A 2 -5.70 -3.82 15.44
N ASP A 3 -6.95 -3.35 15.46
CA ASP A 3 -7.31 -1.94 15.64
C ASP A 3 -6.83 -1.40 16.99
N GLY A 4 -6.44 -0.12 16.99
CA GLY A 4 -5.94 0.56 18.18
C GLY A 4 -4.53 0.16 18.64
N LYS A 5 -3.83 -0.70 17.89
CA LYS A 5 -2.45 -1.10 18.18
C LYS A 5 -1.45 -0.17 17.50
N SER A 6 -0.29 0.00 18.14
CA SER A 6 0.86 0.64 17.52
C SER A 6 1.44 -0.20 16.39
N HIS A 7 2.16 0.43 15.45
CA HIS A 7 2.86 -0.29 14.37
C HIS A 7 3.82 -1.36 14.91
N ALA A 8 4.47 -1.12 16.05
CA ALA A 8 5.38 -2.09 16.68
C ALA A 8 4.63 -3.34 17.16
N GLU A 9 3.46 -3.18 17.79
CA GLU A 9 2.63 -4.29 18.23
C GLU A 9 2.05 -5.08 17.04
N VAL A 10 1.60 -4.37 16.00
CA VAL A 10 1.12 -4.98 14.75
C VAL A 10 2.23 -5.79 14.09
N ALA A 11 3.42 -5.24 13.94
CA ALA A 11 4.57 -5.95 13.38
C ALA A 11 4.94 -7.19 14.22
N ALA A 12 4.91 -7.08 15.54
CA ALA A 12 5.16 -8.21 16.43
C ALA A 12 4.11 -9.32 16.26
N ILE A 13 2.84 -8.97 16.00
CA ILE A 13 1.79 -9.94 15.65
C ILE A 13 2.09 -10.59 14.31
N PHE A 14 2.38 -9.80 13.27
CA PHE A 14 2.64 -10.33 11.93
C PHE A 14 3.81 -11.30 11.88
N LYS A 15 4.90 -11.01 12.59
CA LYS A 15 6.06 -11.91 12.70
C LYS A 15 5.76 -13.28 13.34
N ARG A 16 4.60 -13.45 13.99
CA ARG A 16 4.20 -14.70 14.67
C ARG A 16 3.09 -15.46 13.96
N VAL A 17 2.44 -14.87 12.98
CA VAL A 17 1.33 -15.51 12.25
C VAL A 17 1.79 -15.94 10.87
N LYS A 18 1.15 -16.98 10.32
CA LYS A 18 1.43 -17.47 8.97
C LYS A 18 0.72 -16.64 7.90
N THR A 19 -0.49 -16.18 8.20
CA THR A 19 -1.37 -15.54 7.23
C THR A 19 -2.15 -14.41 7.90
N PHE A 20 -2.17 -13.27 7.25
CA PHE A 20 -3.07 -12.15 7.50
C PHE A 20 -4.19 -12.18 6.45
N ILE A 21 -5.44 -12.10 6.91
CA ILE A 21 -6.62 -12.09 6.04
C ILE A 21 -7.35 -10.77 6.28
N SER A 22 -7.61 -10.02 5.21
CA SER A 22 -8.31 -8.73 5.24
C SER A 22 -9.58 -8.77 4.42
N TYR A 23 -10.65 -8.21 4.98
CA TYR A 23 -11.88 -7.87 4.26
C TYR A 23 -11.90 -6.41 3.78
N ASP A 24 -10.94 -5.59 4.25
CA ASP A 24 -10.67 -4.27 3.68
C ASP A 24 -9.72 -4.44 2.49
N THR A 25 -10.23 -4.21 1.28
CA THR A 25 -9.52 -4.36 0.02
C THR A 25 -8.51 -3.24 -0.24
N TYR A 26 -8.45 -2.18 0.57
CA TYR A 26 -7.50 -1.07 0.37
C TYR A 26 -6.56 -0.86 1.57
N THR A 27 -6.40 -1.88 2.41
CA THR A 27 -5.60 -1.78 3.63
C THR A 27 -4.08 -1.78 3.37
N ALA A 28 -3.36 -0.86 4.00
CA ALA A 28 -1.90 -0.88 4.03
C ALA A 28 -1.33 -2.06 4.84
N TYR A 29 -2.13 -2.65 5.73
CA TYR A 29 -1.72 -3.78 6.56
C TYR A 29 -1.33 -5.02 5.76
N SER A 30 -1.84 -5.17 4.53
CA SER A 30 -1.46 -6.26 3.63
C SER A 30 0.04 -6.23 3.32
N SER A 31 0.56 -5.07 2.92
CA SER A 31 1.99 -4.91 2.66
C SER A 31 2.83 -5.07 3.93
N PHE A 32 2.34 -4.60 5.08
CA PHE A 32 3.04 -4.77 6.35
C PHE A 32 3.13 -6.22 6.79
N ALA A 33 2.07 -7.02 6.57
CA ALA A 33 2.08 -8.44 6.86
C ALA A 33 3.16 -9.15 6.02
N VAL A 34 3.23 -8.87 4.72
CA VAL A 34 4.23 -9.45 3.80
C VAL A 34 5.65 -9.08 4.22
N LEU A 35 5.90 -7.80 4.51
CA LEU A 35 7.21 -7.33 4.96
C LEU A 35 7.62 -7.93 6.32
N CYS A 36 6.66 -8.36 7.13
CA CYS A 36 6.90 -9.09 8.38
C CYS A 36 7.03 -10.61 8.20
N GLY A 37 6.88 -11.13 6.97
CA GLY A 37 6.99 -12.55 6.64
C GLY A 37 5.68 -13.35 6.72
N ALA A 38 4.54 -12.70 6.95
CA ALA A 38 3.22 -13.33 6.91
C ALA A 38 2.62 -13.22 5.50
N ALA A 39 2.03 -14.30 4.99
CA ALA A 39 1.27 -14.25 3.76
C ALA A 39 0.06 -13.30 3.94
N SER A 40 -0.28 -12.52 2.92
CA SER A 40 -1.44 -11.63 2.96
C SER A 40 -2.49 -12.07 1.96
N VAL A 41 -3.74 -12.21 2.42
CA VAL A 41 -4.91 -12.51 1.59
C VAL A 41 -5.93 -11.40 1.77
N VAL A 42 -6.32 -10.76 0.68
CA VAL A 42 -7.46 -9.86 0.64
C VAL A 42 -8.65 -10.63 0.09
N ILE A 43 -9.80 -10.55 0.75
CA ILE A 43 -11.04 -11.16 0.26
C ILE A 43 -11.61 -10.30 -0.87
N PRO A 44 -11.81 -10.86 -2.08
CA PRO A 44 -12.34 -10.11 -3.21
C PRO A 44 -13.70 -9.48 -2.94
N ASP A 45 -13.89 -8.26 -3.44
CA ASP A 45 -15.20 -7.63 -3.50
C ASP A 45 -16.07 -8.31 -4.56
N HIS A 46 -17.37 -8.41 -4.30
CA HIS A 46 -18.28 -9.10 -5.20
C HIS A 46 -18.31 -8.43 -6.58
N GLY A 47 -17.95 -9.19 -7.62
CA GLY A 47 -17.96 -8.73 -9.02
C GLY A 47 -16.77 -7.87 -9.41
N VAL A 48 -15.75 -7.75 -8.55
CA VAL A 48 -14.50 -7.07 -8.86
C VAL A 48 -13.42 -8.11 -9.11
N ASP A 49 -12.78 -8.05 -10.27
CA ASP A 49 -11.59 -8.87 -10.54
C ASP A 49 -10.30 -8.13 -10.11
N LYS A 50 -9.21 -8.88 -9.94
CA LYS A 50 -7.94 -8.31 -9.46
C LYS A 50 -7.30 -7.29 -10.41
N TYR A 51 -7.65 -7.29 -11.70
CA TYR A 51 -7.15 -6.34 -12.69
C TYR A 51 -7.95 -5.03 -12.65
N ALA A 52 -9.21 -5.08 -12.25
CA ALA A 52 -10.01 -3.90 -11.96
C ALA A 52 -9.66 -3.28 -10.58
N TRP A 53 -9.40 -4.11 -9.57
CA TRP A 53 -9.07 -3.66 -8.20
C TRP A 53 -7.77 -2.86 -8.13
N TYR A 54 -6.67 -3.45 -8.62
CA TYR A 54 -5.37 -2.78 -8.78
C TYR A 54 -4.81 -3.11 -10.17
N PRO A 55 -4.98 -2.21 -11.16
CA PRO A 55 -4.56 -2.48 -12.53
C PRO A 55 -3.07 -2.74 -12.66
N ASP A 56 -2.23 -1.95 -11.97
CA ASP A 56 -0.79 -2.16 -11.93
C ASP A 56 -0.46 -3.44 -11.11
N PRO A 57 0.12 -4.48 -11.72
CA PRO A 57 0.55 -5.68 -10.99
C PRO A 57 1.51 -5.38 -9.85
N ALA A 58 2.34 -4.33 -9.97
CA ALA A 58 3.29 -3.97 -8.93
C ALA A 58 2.61 -3.52 -7.64
N ASP A 59 1.39 -2.98 -7.73
CA ASP A 59 0.60 -2.60 -6.55
C ASP A 59 0.00 -3.77 -5.80
N ARG A 60 -0.02 -4.95 -6.42
CA ARG A 60 -0.55 -6.17 -5.80
C ARG A 60 0.53 -7.04 -5.18
N TYR A 61 1.82 -6.80 -5.46
CA TYR A 61 2.90 -7.72 -5.09
C TYR A 61 2.79 -8.19 -3.64
N GLY A 62 2.98 -9.49 -3.40
CA GLY A 62 2.87 -10.08 -2.08
C GLY A 62 1.46 -10.29 -1.54
N VAL A 63 0.42 -9.81 -2.24
CA VAL A 63 -0.97 -9.85 -1.76
C VAL A 63 -1.80 -10.76 -2.63
N ALA A 64 -2.34 -11.83 -2.04
CA ALA A 64 -3.27 -12.71 -2.74
C ALA A 64 -4.64 -12.03 -2.80
N TYR A 65 -5.20 -11.88 -3.99
CA TYR A 65 -6.60 -11.52 -4.17
C TYR A 65 -7.43 -12.80 -4.17
N GLY A 66 -7.99 -13.13 -3.01
CA GLY A 66 -8.58 -14.45 -2.75
C GLY A 66 -7.54 -15.52 -2.41
N PHE A 67 -8.01 -16.67 -1.93
CA PHE A 67 -7.14 -17.79 -1.54
C PHE A 67 -6.52 -18.52 -2.74
N GLU A 68 -7.13 -18.37 -3.92
CA GLU A 68 -6.68 -18.89 -5.19
C GLU A 68 -5.40 -18.21 -5.71
N ASP A 69 -5.08 -17.00 -5.24
CA ASP A 69 -3.94 -16.19 -5.72
C ASP A 69 -2.71 -16.26 -4.79
N ILE A 70 -2.69 -17.22 -3.85
CA ILE A 70 -1.62 -17.37 -2.85
C ILE A 70 -0.26 -17.65 -3.49
N GLU A 71 -0.22 -18.49 -4.53
CA GLU A 71 1.05 -18.83 -5.21
C GLU A 71 1.70 -17.58 -5.80
N TRP A 72 0.92 -16.79 -6.54
CA TRP A 72 1.37 -15.51 -7.09
C TRP A 72 1.84 -14.53 -5.99
N ALA A 73 1.11 -14.47 -4.88
CA ALA A 73 1.48 -13.62 -3.75
C ALA A 73 2.84 -14.03 -3.15
N LEU A 74 3.09 -15.33 -2.95
CA LEU A 74 4.35 -15.83 -2.43
C LEU A 74 5.51 -15.59 -3.41
N GLU A 75 5.30 -15.81 -4.71
CA GLU A 75 6.30 -15.57 -5.75
C GLU A 75 6.70 -14.10 -5.87
N THR A 76 5.75 -13.18 -5.64
CA THR A 76 5.97 -11.74 -5.76
C THR A 76 6.31 -11.05 -4.44
N ALA A 77 6.16 -11.72 -3.30
CA ALA A 77 6.48 -11.18 -1.97
C ALA A 77 7.87 -10.54 -1.86
N PRO A 78 8.96 -11.10 -2.43
CA PRO A 78 10.28 -10.47 -2.38
C PRO A 78 10.34 -9.07 -3.02
N ARG A 79 9.39 -8.73 -3.90
CA ARG A 79 9.34 -7.45 -4.64
C ARG A 79 8.62 -6.34 -3.88
N VAL A 80 7.99 -6.65 -2.75
CA VAL A 80 7.18 -5.68 -1.99
C VAL A 80 8.04 -4.56 -1.42
N LEU A 81 9.23 -4.86 -0.91
CA LEU A 81 10.12 -3.84 -0.35
C LEU A 81 10.50 -2.80 -1.40
N ASP A 82 10.94 -3.25 -2.58
CA ASP A 82 11.32 -2.35 -3.67
C ASP A 82 10.14 -1.49 -4.13
N ARG A 83 8.92 -2.06 -4.23
CA ARG A 83 7.73 -1.27 -4.56
C ARG A 83 7.44 -0.20 -3.50
N MET A 84 7.60 -0.51 -2.21
CA MET A 84 7.37 0.46 -1.14
C MET A 84 8.39 1.60 -1.17
N LEU A 85 9.66 1.30 -1.46
CA LEU A 85 10.70 2.33 -1.61
C LEU A 85 10.42 3.26 -2.80
N VAL A 86 9.92 2.71 -3.91
CA VAL A 86 9.47 3.54 -5.06
C VAL A 86 8.30 4.43 -4.66
N LYS A 87 7.27 3.89 -3.98
CA LYS A 87 6.12 4.66 -3.51
C LYS A 87 6.52 5.77 -2.53
N GLU A 88 7.48 5.50 -1.65
CA GLU A 88 8.01 6.50 -0.72
C GLU A 88 8.70 7.65 -1.46
N ALA A 89 9.55 7.33 -2.44
CA ALA A 89 10.22 8.33 -3.28
C ALA A 89 9.21 9.18 -4.07
N ASP A 90 8.20 8.55 -4.68
CA ASP A 90 7.12 9.24 -5.39
C ASP A 90 6.31 10.14 -4.45
N SER A 91 6.02 9.67 -3.23
CA SER A 91 5.31 10.46 -2.22
C SER A 91 6.10 11.71 -1.83
N LEU A 92 7.41 11.59 -1.59
CA LEU A 92 8.27 12.74 -1.27
C LEU A 92 8.30 13.74 -2.43
N LYS A 93 8.44 13.25 -3.66
CA LYS A 93 8.41 14.09 -4.86
C LYS A 93 7.08 14.84 -4.98
N ASN A 94 5.95 14.18 -4.76
CA ASN A 94 4.63 14.78 -4.87
C ASN A 94 4.41 15.86 -3.81
N VAL A 95 4.92 15.69 -2.59
CA VAL A 95 4.87 16.73 -1.54
C VAL A 95 5.68 17.96 -1.95
N SER A 96 6.87 17.77 -2.52
CA SER A 96 7.68 18.89 -3.02
C SER A 96 6.97 19.65 -4.14
N LEU A 97 6.44 18.94 -5.15
CA LEU A 97 5.69 19.56 -6.25
C LEU A 97 4.47 20.33 -5.74
N PHE A 98 3.72 19.76 -4.80
CA PHE A 98 2.59 20.46 -4.19
C PHE A 98 3.02 21.75 -3.48
N ALA A 99 4.12 21.72 -2.72
CA ALA A 99 4.62 22.91 -2.04
C ALA A 99 5.05 23.99 -3.04
N GLU A 100 5.72 23.61 -4.13
CA GLU A 100 6.10 24.51 -5.23
C GLU A 100 4.86 25.13 -5.90
N ASP A 101 3.86 24.32 -6.24
CA ASP A 101 2.60 24.79 -6.85
C ASP A 101 1.87 25.80 -5.94
N VAL A 102 1.82 25.53 -4.63
CA VAL A 102 1.21 26.42 -3.64
C VAL A 102 1.95 27.74 -3.57
N LEU A 103 3.28 27.71 -3.46
CA LEU A 103 4.10 28.93 -3.39
C LEU A 103 3.92 29.75 -4.66
N GLN A 104 4.01 29.11 -5.83
CA GLN A 104 3.83 29.78 -7.12
C GLN A 104 2.44 30.42 -7.25
N TYR A 105 1.37 29.74 -6.81
CA TYR A 105 0.02 30.27 -6.85
C TYR A 105 -0.12 31.56 -6.02
N PHE A 106 0.38 31.56 -4.79
CA PHE A 106 0.26 32.71 -3.90
C PHE A 106 1.21 33.86 -4.26
N GLU A 107 2.42 33.58 -4.75
CA GLU A 107 3.35 34.61 -5.25
C GLU A 107 2.76 35.33 -6.48
N ASN A 108 2.25 34.57 -7.46
CA ASN A 108 1.66 35.14 -8.67
C ASN A 108 0.36 35.90 -8.38
N SER A 109 -0.45 35.43 -7.42
CA SER A 109 -1.67 36.14 -7.02
C SER A 109 -1.37 37.47 -6.34
N SER A 110 -0.27 37.58 -5.59
CA SER A 110 0.15 38.84 -4.98
C SER A 110 0.63 39.91 -5.98
N SER A 111 1.00 39.47 -7.19
CA SER A 111 1.50 40.33 -8.28
C SER A 111 0.37 40.92 -9.15
N LEU A 112 -0.86 40.43 -9.01
CA LEU A 112 -2.05 40.89 -9.75
C LEU A 112 -2.87 41.94 -8.99
N ASP A 113 -2.60 42.11 -7.69
CA ASP A 113 -3.27 43.09 -6.81
C ASP A 113 -2.47 44.40 -6.62
N MET A 114 -1.42 44.62 -7.42
CA MET A 114 -0.55 45.80 -7.41
C MET A 114 -0.49 46.48 -8.78
#